data_AF-F0I3Y7-F1
#
_entry.id   AF-F0I3Y7-F1
#
_cell.length_a   1.000
_cell.length_b   1.000
_cell.length_c   1.000
_cell.angle_alpha   90.00
_cell.angle_beta   90.00
_cell.angle_gamma   90.00
#
_symmetry.space_group_name_H-M   'P 1'
#
loop_
_entity.id
_entity.type
_entity.pdbx_description
1 polymer ?
#
loop_
_entity_poly.entity_id
_entity_poly.type
_entity_poly.pdbx_seq_one_letter_code
_entity_poly.pdbx_strand_id
1 'polypeptide(L)' 'MIIGRLYMKFFDENYSQEIPTRIKCLRKKYNLKQSDLGNAGQVRQIEKGEI' A
#
# COMPACT_ATOMS: atom_id res chain seq x y z
N MET A 1 2.91 21.87 4.03
CA MET A 1 2.86 20.54 4.68
C MET A 1 4.20 19.83 4.53
N ILE A 2 5.19 20.22 5.34
CA ILE A 2 6.58 19.72 5.24
C ILE A 2 6.68 18.33 5.88
N ILE A 3 5.95 18.10 6.98
CA ILE A 3 5.97 16.85 7.75
C ILE A 3 5.43 15.67 6.92
N GLY A 4 4.31 15.85 6.20
CA GLY A 4 3.75 14.80 5.34
C GLY A 4 4.66 14.39 4.19
N ARG A 5 5.38 15.34 3.58
CA ARG A 5 6.36 15.05 2.53
C ARG A 5 7.59 14.30 3.06
N LEU A 6 8.09 14.67 4.23
CA LEU A 6 9.23 13.99 4.85
C LEU A 6 8.87 12.55 5.26
N TYR A 7 7.67 12.37 5.81
CA TYR A 7 7.16 11.07 6.25
C TYR A 7 6.99 10.09 5.09
N MET A 8 6.40 10.56 3.97
CA MET A 8 6.25 9.73 2.77
C MET A 8 7.60 9.34 2.17
N LYS A 9 8.58 10.27 2.13
CA LYS A 9 9.90 9.98 1.58
C LYS A 9 10.69 8.97 2.40
N PHE A 10 10.60 9.03 3.73
CA PHE A 10 11.20 8.04 4.63
C PHE A 10 10.59 6.66 4.43
N PHE A 11 9.26 6.57 4.32
CA PHE A 11 8.57 5.31 4.07
C PHE A 11 8.86 4.74 2.68
N ASP A 12 8.97 5.57 1.66
CA ASP A 12 9.38 5.14 0.32
C ASP A 12 10.82 4.60 0.34
N GLU A 13 11.78 5.38 0.86
CA GLU A 13 13.20 4.96 0.86
C GLU A 13 13.45 3.67 1.64
N ASN A 14 12.67 3.39 2.70
CA ASN A 14 12.94 2.27 3.61
C ASN A 14 11.97 1.08 3.46
N TYR A 15 10.76 1.30 2.93
CA TYR A 15 9.68 0.31 2.93
C TYR A 15 8.89 0.24 1.61
N SER A 16 9.23 1.03 0.58
CA SER A 16 8.48 1.13 -0.69
C SER A 16 8.18 -0.21 -1.35
N GLN A 17 9.10 -1.18 -1.28
CA GLN A 17 8.89 -2.51 -1.86
C GLN A 17 8.24 -3.51 -0.89
N GLU A 18 8.42 -3.31 0.42
CA GLU A 18 7.81 -4.15 1.44
C GLU A 18 6.31 -3.87 1.59
N ILE A 19 5.88 -2.63 1.41
CA ILE A 19 4.48 -2.22 1.57
C ILE A 19 3.55 -2.89 0.52
N PRO A 20 3.81 -2.82 -0.80
CA PRO A 20 3.02 -3.51 -1.82
C PRO A 20 2.90 -5.00 -1.53
N THR A 21 4.03 -5.62 -1.19
CA THR A 21 4.12 -7.06 -0.90
C THR A 21 3.32 -7.43 0.35
N ARG A 22 3.46 -6.65 1.42
CA ARG A 22 2.78 -6.89 2.70
C ARG A 22 1.27 -6.67 2.59
N ILE A 23 0.82 -5.62 1.93
CA ILE A 23 -0.60 -5.35 1.67
C ILE A 23 -1.22 -6.50 0.86
N LYS A 24 -0.53 -6.94 -0.20
CA LYS A 24 -0.97 -8.06 -1.04
C LYS A 24 -1.04 -9.39 -0.27
N CYS A 25 -0.04 -9.66 0.58
CA CYS A 25 -0.03 -10.84 1.44
C CYS A 25 -1.16 -10.82 2.47
N LEU A 26 -1.42 -9.68 3.11
CA LEU A 26 -2.53 -9.54 4.07
C LEU A 26 -3.88 -9.76 3.39
N ARG A 27 -4.11 -9.15 2.23
CA ARG A 27 -5.35 -9.33 1.48
C ARG A 27 -5.60 -10.80 1.15
N LYS A 28 -4.58 -11.50 0.65
CA LYS A 28 -4.64 -12.95 0.37
C LYS A 28 -4.85 -13.79 1.63
N LYS A 29 -4.14 -13.48 2.73
CA LYS A 29 -4.25 -14.20 4.01
C LYS A 29 -5.67 -14.20 4.56
N TYR A 30 -6.37 -13.08 4.45
CA TYR A 30 -7.76 -12.95 4.88
C TYR A 30 -8.78 -13.27 3.78
N ASN A 31 -8.31 -13.79 2.64
CA ASN A 31 -9.12 -14.15 1.46
C ASN A 31 -10.04 -13.01 0.96
N LEU A 32 -9.58 -11.77 1.12
CA LEU A 32 -10.32 -10.58 0.71
C LEU A 32 -10.16 -10.36 -0.80
N LYS A 33 -11.27 -10.16 -1.49
CA LYS A 33 -11.29 -9.69 -2.87
C LYS A 33 -11.13 -8.17 -2.88
N GLN A 34 -10.69 -7.64 -4.02
CA GLN A 34 -10.63 -6.18 -4.21
C GLN A 34 -12.01 -5.52 -4.05
N SER A 35 -13.09 -6.20 -4.48
CA SER A 35 -14.47 -5.75 -4.29
C SER A 35 -14.91 -5.61 -2.83
N ASP A 36 -14.22 -6.27 -1.91
CA ASP A 36 -14.59 -6.29 -0.50
C ASP A 36 -14.03 -5.05 0.24
N LEU A 37 -13.20 -4.24 -0.45
CA LEU A 37 -12.51 -3.09 0.13
C LEU A 37 -13.18 -1.79 -0.30
N GLY A 38 -13.57 -0.95 0.68
CA GLY A 38 -14.15 0.37 0.42
C GLY A 38 -13.23 1.31 -0.40
N ASN A 39 -11.92 1.07 -0.36
CA ASN A 39 -10.89 1.84 -1.08
C ASN A 39 -10.16 0.99 -2.13
N ALA A 40 -10.86 0.06 -2.79
CA ALA A 40 -10.29 -0.89 -3.76
C ALA A 40 -9.32 -0.25 -4.77
N GLY A 41 -9.68 0.93 -5.31
CA GLY A 41 -8.85 1.64 -6.27
C GLY A 41 -7.47 2.05 -5.73
N GLN A 42 -7.39 2.49 -4.48
CA GLN A 42 -6.13 2.86 -3.83
C GLN A 42 -5.31 1.63 -3.46
N VAL A 43 -5.97 0.60 -2.91
CA VAL A 43 -5.29 -0.65 -2.53
C VAL A 43 -4.67 -1.32 -3.76
N ARG A 44 -5.35 -1.30 -4.91
CA ARG A 44 -4.82 -1.83 -6.17
C ARG A 44 -3.56 -1.09 -6.64
N GLN A 45 -3.50 0.23 -6.49
CA GLN A 45 -2.33 1.04 -6.86
C GLN A 45 -1.14 0.71 -5.94
N ILE A 46 -1.38 0.66 -4.63
CA ILE A 46 -0.36 0.30 -3.63
C ILE A 46 0.14 -1.13 -3.86
N GLU A 47 -0.73 -2.11 -4.12
CA GLU A 47 -0.34 -3.50 -4.42
C GLU A 47 0.55 -3.63 -5.68
N LYS A 48 0.51 -2.65 -6.58
CA LYS A 48 1.34 -2.58 -7.78
C LYS A 48 2.63 -1.78 -7.57
N GLY A 49 2.81 -1.12 -6.42
CA GLY A 49 3.90 -0.16 -6.21
C GLY A 49 3.71 1.15 -6.98
N GLU A 50 2.49 1.43 -7.44
CA GLU A 50 2.09 2.73 -7.99
C GLU A 50 1.72 3.62 -6.79
N ILE A 51 2.71 4.24 -6.14
CA ILE A 51 2.53 5.20 -5.03
C ILE A 51 2.58 6.63 -5.59
#